data_AF-A0A7S2XXD5-F1
#
_entry.id   AF-A0A7S2XXD5-F1
#
_cell.length_a   1.000
_cell.length_b   1.000
_cell.length_c   1.000
_cell.angle_alpha   90.00
_cell.angle_beta   90.00
_cell.angle_gamma   90.00
#
_symmetry.space_group_name_H-M   'P 1'
#
loop_
_entity.id
_entity.type
_entity.pdbx_description
1 polymer ?
#
loop_
_entity_poly.entity_id
_entity_poly.type
_entity_poly.pdbx_seq_one_letter_code
_entity_poly.pdbx_strand_id
1 'polypeptide(L)'
;ASLSTIAAVMGASASIVESGEDEIVKQVLELYKTDNAKYNRIFAQVKFMARSCRPLFPEGIVVSDIPVVSENKVEEFKAENISNSYLSRDDPEAIERTRTNQIQRDIQYARWNWANNNINDYVNMLRLSGHPDENIQAMFHGRPMCFNDEHIFLELLSALKKLACDIESEMGWKNVGFIFAGSSVPGFSQNPLKGFRNVPSKITSITKSDVDICISADGVNSWQIKQKSEGKEEPKHLFPTTCSIQVSGSRCGLNDLNQLCSSVSAFHAEWKEKLAGGLQFTFCEDGLDIPPWEARANLGLV
;
A
#
# COMPACT_ATOMS: atom_id res chain seq x y z
N ALA A 1 8.38 -4.46 -14.78
CA ALA A 1 8.44 -3.30 -15.71
C ALA A 1 8.37 -3.84 -17.12
N SER A 2 7.71 -3.18 -18.06
CA SER A 2 7.89 -3.55 -19.48
C SER A 2 9.28 -3.12 -19.94
N LEU A 3 9.81 -3.77 -20.98
CA LEU A 3 11.10 -3.40 -21.59
C LEU A 3 11.13 -1.94 -22.07
N SER A 4 9.97 -1.43 -22.50
CA SER A 4 9.80 -0.02 -22.86
C SER A 4 10.02 0.94 -21.69
N THR A 5 9.59 0.58 -20.47
CA THR A 5 9.86 1.34 -19.24
C THR A 5 11.36 1.40 -18.94
N ILE A 6 12.06 0.26 -19.11
CA ILE A 6 13.51 0.16 -18.86
C ILE A 6 14.28 0.99 -19.89
N ALA A 7 13.94 0.85 -21.17
CA ALA A 7 14.58 1.58 -22.26
C ALA A 7 14.40 3.10 -22.13
N ALA A 8 13.18 3.55 -21.78
CA ALA A 8 12.90 4.97 -21.56
C ALA A 8 13.77 5.56 -20.43
N VAL A 9 13.90 4.86 -19.30
CA VAL A 9 14.73 5.31 -18.16
C VAL A 9 16.22 5.31 -18.49
N MET A 10 16.68 4.37 -19.33
CA MET A 10 18.07 4.31 -19.78
C MET A 10 18.45 5.43 -20.77
N GLY A 11 17.50 6.28 -21.20
CA GLY A 11 17.72 7.28 -22.24
C GLY A 11 18.02 6.64 -23.60
N ALA A 12 17.59 5.40 -23.79
CA ALA A 12 17.82 4.62 -24.98
C ALA A 12 16.96 5.19 -26.12
N SER A 13 17.56 5.45 -27.29
CA SER A 13 16.81 5.91 -28.47
C SER A 13 15.75 4.87 -28.87
N ALA A 14 14.70 5.29 -29.60
CA ALA A 14 13.61 4.42 -30.07
C ALA A 14 14.08 3.12 -30.75
N SER A 15 15.31 3.08 -31.28
CA SER A 15 15.94 1.88 -31.88
C SER A 15 16.20 0.72 -30.90
N ILE A 16 16.28 0.97 -29.58
CA ILE A 16 16.55 -0.08 -28.57
C ILE A 16 15.25 -0.80 -28.16
N VAL A 17 14.09 -0.17 -28.37
CA VAL A 17 12.79 -0.85 -28.15
C VAL A 17 12.57 -1.96 -29.21
N GLU A 18 13.28 -1.90 -30.33
CA GLU A 18 13.30 -2.95 -31.37
C GLU A 18 14.37 -4.03 -31.11
N SER A 19 15.37 -3.77 -30.28
CA SER A 19 16.37 -4.77 -29.89
C SER A 19 15.79 -5.67 -28.80
N GLY A 20 15.64 -6.97 -29.09
CA GLY A 20 15.01 -7.95 -28.20
C GLY A 20 15.61 -8.03 -26.79
N GLU A 21 14.92 -8.75 -25.90
CA GLU A 21 15.23 -8.89 -24.46
C GLU A 21 16.72 -9.07 -24.13
N ASP A 22 17.43 -9.89 -24.91
CA ASP A 22 18.84 -10.21 -24.71
C ASP A 22 19.77 -8.98 -24.79
N GLU A 23 19.46 -8.02 -25.66
CA GLU A 23 20.30 -6.84 -25.86
C GLU A 23 20.11 -5.82 -24.71
N ILE A 24 18.87 -5.69 -24.21
CA ILE A 24 18.58 -4.90 -23.01
C ILE A 24 19.28 -5.51 -21.79
N VAL A 25 19.20 -6.83 -21.61
CA VAL A 25 19.92 -7.53 -20.52
C VAL A 25 21.42 -7.29 -20.62
N LYS A 26 22.00 -7.41 -21.80
CA LYS A 26 23.43 -7.17 -22.03
C LYS A 26 23.84 -5.74 -21.67
N GLN A 27 23.09 -4.74 -22.11
CA GLN A 27 23.37 -3.32 -21.79
C GLN A 27 23.22 -3.02 -20.29
N VAL A 28 22.23 -3.60 -19.63
CA VAL A 28 22.03 -3.47 -18.18
C VAL A 28 23.20 -4.11 -17.41
N LEU A 29 23.67 -5.29 -17.83
CA LEU A 29 24.82 -5.96 -17.25
C LEU A 29 26.13 -5.20 -17.48
N GLU A 30 26.29 -4.59 -18.65
CA GLU A 30 27.46 -3.77 -18.97
C GLU A 30 27.46 -2.50 -18.11
N LEU A 31 26.33 -1.82 -18.00
CA LEU A 31 26.15 -0.65 -17.13
C LEU A 31 26.45 -0.99 -15.66
N TYR A 32 26.00 -2.14 -15.16
CA TYR A 32 26.31 -2.60 -13.80
C TYR A 32 27.82 -2.73 -13.56
N LYS A 33 28.56 -3.22 -14.56
CA LYS A 33 30.02 -3.41 -14.48
C LYS A 33 30.79 -2.10 -14.62
N THR A 34 30.35 -1.20 -15.49
CA THR A 34 31.13 0.01 -15.85
C THR A 34 30.77 1.23 -15.02
N ASP A 35 29.52 1.36 -14.56
CA ASP A 35 29.03 2.50 -13.78
C ASP A 35 27.92 2.07 -12.82
N ASN A 36 28.34 1.44 -11.71
CA ASN A 36 27.43 0.90 -10.70
C ASN A 36 26.51 1.98 -10.09
N ALA A 37 26.99 3.21 -9.94
CA ALA A 37 26.18 4.31 -9.40
C ALA A 37 25.07 4.74 -10.38
N LYS A 38 25.36 4.79 -11.69
CA LYS A 38 24.34 5.03 -12.71
C LYS A 38 23.38 3.84 -12.85
N TYR A 39 23.88 2.60 -12.79
CA TYR A 39 23.04 1.41 -12.75
C TYR A 39 22.03 1.46 -11.59
N ASN A 40 22.49 1.73 -10.36
CA ASN A 40 21.61 1.76 -9.19
C ASN A 40 20.54 2.86 -9.32
N ARG A 41 20.89 4.03 -9.88
CA ARG A 41 19.93 5.10 -10.16
C ARG A 41 18.86 4.67 -11.17
N ILE A 42 19.27 4.11 -12.31
CA ILE A 42 18.35 3.61 -13.34
C ILE A 42 17.47 2.49 -12.78
N PHE A 43 18.06 1.53 -12.07
CA PHE A 43 17.34 0.42 -11.48
C PHE A 43 16.33 0.88 -10.43
N ALA A 44 16.70 1.84 -9.58
CA ALA A 44 15.79 2.46 -8.62
C ALA A 44 14.62 3.16 -9.33
N GLN A 45 14.88 3.90 -10.41
CA GLN A 45 13.85 4.60 -11.19
C GLN A 45 12.95 3.62 -11.98
N VAL A 46 13.50 2.54 -12.53
CA VAL A 46 12.72 1.45 -13.13
C VAL A 46 11.86 0.76 -12.08
N LYS A 47 12.43 0.40 -10.92
CA LYS A 47 11.67 -0.18 -9.80
C LYS A 47 10.57 0.78 -9.37
N PHE A 48 10.85 2.08 -9.32
CA PHE A 48 9.89 3.13 -9.01
C PHE A 48 8.73 3.13 -10.01
N MET A 49 9.02 3.22 -11.31
CA MET A 49 8.04 3.28 -12.40
C MET A 49 7.27 1.97 -12.62
N ALA A 50 7.85 0.83 -12.24
CA ALA A 50 7.23 -0.47 -12.36
C ALA A 50 6.33 -0.83 -11.18
N ARG A 51 6.30 -0.03 -10.11
CA ARG A 51 5.44 -0.28 -8.95
C ARG A 51 3.99 -0.06 -9.34
N SER A 52 3.14 -1.02 -8.98
CA SER A 52 1.69 -0.90 -9.18
C SER A 52 1.12 0.22 -8.31
N CYS A 53 0.26 1.04 -8.90
CA CYS A 53 -0.53 2.06 -8.21
C CYS A 53 -1.92 1.53 -7.80
N ARG A 54 -2.14 0.22 -7.92
CA ARG A 54 -3.36 -0.47 -7.49
C ARG A 54 -3.03 -1.74 -6.70
N PRO A 55 -3.95 -2.22 -5.86
CA PRO A 55 -3.86 -3.57 -5.31
C PRO A 55 -3.77 -4.60 -6.44
N LEU A 56 -2.99 -5.66 -6.24
CA LEU A 56 -2.63 -6.63 -7.28
C LEU A 56 -3.71 -7.68 -7.54
N PHE A 57 -4.97 -7.26 -7.62
CA PHE A 57 -6.06 -8.12 -8.12
C PHE A 57 -5.88 -8.44 -9.61
N PRO A 58 -6.55 -9.49 -10.14
CA PRO A 58 -6.59 -9.77 -11.56
C PRO A 58 -7.05 -8.57 -12.39
N GLU A 59 -6.52 -8.44 -13.59
CA GLU A 59 -6.96 -7.42 -14.54
C GLU A 59 -8.27 -7.83 -15.21
N GLY A 60 -9.03 -6.84 -15.70
CA GLY A 60 -10.27 -7.08 -16.44
C GLY A 60 -11.50 -7.40 -15.57
N ILE A 61 -11.43 -7.18 -14.26
CA ILE A 61 -12.60 -7.31 -13.38
C ILE A 61 -13.59 -6.20 -13.73
N VAL A 62 -14.81 -6.60 -14.11
CA VAL A 62 -15.95 -5.71 -14.36
C VAL A 62 -16.99 -5.98 -13.28
N VAL A 63 -17.09 -5.07 -12.30
CA VAL A 63 -17.93 -5.26 -11.11
C VAL A 63 -19.41 -5.41 -11.47
N SER A 64 -19.89 -4.69 -12.48
CA SER A 64 -21.28 -4.78 -12.95
C SER A 64 -21.67 -6.16 -13.48
N ASP A 65 -20.69 -6.97 -13.90
CA ASP A 65 -20.92 -8.31 -14.46
C ASP A 65 -21.01 -9.39 -13.36
N ILE A 66 -20.64 -9.05 -12.13
CA ILE A 66 -20.66 -9.97 -10.99
C ILE A 66 -22.08 -10.07 -10.44
N PRO A 67 -22.69 -11.28 -10.43
CA PRO A 67 -24.03 -11.48 -9.92
C PRO A 67 -24.17 -11.02 -8.47
N VAL A 68 -25.26 -10.31 -8.17
CA VAL A 68 -25.62 -9.92 -6.80
C VAL A 68 -26.20 -11.14 -6.07
N VAL A 69 -25.87 -11.29 -4.79
CA VAL A 69 -26.46 -12.32 -3.92
C VAL A 69 -27.98 -12.15 -3.89
N SER A 70 -28.72 -13.22 -4.17
CA SER A 70 -30.18 -13.18 -4.14
C SER A 70 -30.69 -12.83 -2.74
N GLU A 71 -31.76 -12.04 -2.65
CA GLU A 71 -32.29 -11.51 -1.38
C GLU A 71 -32.52 -12.61 -0.32
N ASN A 72 -33.00 -13.78 -0.74
CA ASN A 72 -33.26 -14.93 0.14
C ASN A 72 -31.99 -15.64 0.66
N LYS A 73 -30.80 -15.32 0.14
CA LYS A 73 -29.51 -15.89 0.54
C LYS A 73 -28.60 -14.90 1.26
N VAL A 74 -29.01 -13.64 1.40
CA VAL A 74 -28.17 -12.58 1.96
C VAL A 74 -27.70 -12.91 3.38
N GLU A 75 -28.59 -13.38 4.25
CA GLU A 75 -28.24 -13.64 5.65
C GLU A 75 -27.34 -14.88 5.81
N GLU A 76 -27.57 -15.92 5.02
CA GLU A 76 -26.69 -17.10 4.93
C GLU A 76 -25.29 -16.67 4.45
N PHE A 77 -25.23 -15.93 3.35
CA PHE A 77 -23.97 -15.43 2.80
C PHE A 77 -23.18 -14.57 3.79
N LYS A 78 -23.86 -13.66 4.51
CA LYS A 78 -23.23 -12.83 5.55
C LYS A 78 -22.64 -13.70 6.66
N ALA A 79 -23.39 -14.70 7.15
CA ALA A 79 -22.94 -15.57 8.23
C ALA A 79 -21.68 -16.36 7.85
N GLU A 80 -21.59 -16.80 6.59
CA GLU A 80 -20.46 -17.57 6.07
C GLU A 80 -19.22 -16.73 5.76
N ASN A 81 -19.40 -15.48 5.30
CA ASN A 81 -18.32 -14.72 4.68
C ASN A 81 -17.94 -13.44 5.43
N ILE A 82 -18.84 -12.86 6.24
CA ILE A 82 -18.61 -11.56 6.91
C ILE A 82 -18.58 -11.78 8.41
N SER A 83 -17.53 -11.28 9.06
CA SER A 83 -17.42 -11.31 10.51
C SER A 83 -16.80 -10.04 11.05
N ASN A 84 -17.51 -9.46 12.02
CA ASN A 84 -17.07 -8.28 12.73
C ASN A 84 -16.25 -8.60 13.99
N SER A 85 -15.98 -9.87 14.27
CA SER A 85 -15.28 -10.30 15.48
C SER A 85 -13.88 -9.70 15.59
N TYR A 86 -13.46 -9.51 16.83
CA TYR A 86 -12.09 -9.19 17.21
C TYR A 86 -11.76 -10.07 18.41
N LEU A 87 -10.84 -11.01 18.22
CA LEU A 87 -10.33 -11.88 19.27
C LEU A 87 -9.60 -11.03 20.33
N SER A 88 -9.92 -11.30 21.60
CA SER A 88 -9.18 -10.72 22.72
C SER A 88 -7.76 -11.27 22.77
N ARG A 89 -6.81 -10.52 23.34
CA ARG A 89 -5.38 -10.92 23.35
C ARG A 89 -5.08 -12.15 24.19
N ASP A 90 -5.96 -12.50 25.12
CA ASP A 90 -5.91 -13.69 25.96
C ASP A 90 -6.62 -14.91 25.35
N ASP A 91 -7.30 -14.74 24.22
CA ASP A 91 -7.90 -15.85 23.49
C ASP A 91 -6.80 -16.82 22.98
N PRO A 92 -6.91 -18.14 23.22
CA PRO A 92 -5.92 -19.11 22.75
C PRO A 92 -5.66 -19.02 21.24
N GLU A 93 -6.69 -18.72 20.44
CA GLU A 93 -6.54 -18.51 19.00
C GLU A 93 -5.81 -17.19 18.70
N ALA A 94 -6.09 -16.10 19.42
CA ALA A 94 -5.36 -14.84 19.24
C ALA A 94 -3.85 -14.99 19.50
N ILE A 95 -3.51 -15.70 20.58
CA ILE A 95 -2.13 -16.00 20.95
C ILE A 95 -1.46 -16.81 19.84
N GLU A 96 -2.13 -17.83 19.30
CA GLU A 96 -1.59 -18.63 18.20
C GLU A 96 -1.39 -17.80 16.93
N ARG A 97 -2.41 -17.02 16.51
CA ARG A 97 -2.38 -16.19 15.29
C ARG A 97 -1.27 -15.13 15.33
N THR A 98 -0.86 -14.71 16.51
CA THR A 98 0.16 -13.67 16.72
C THR A 98 1.53 -14.22 17.16
N ARG A 99 1.65 -15.53 17.38
CA ARG A 99 2.84 -16.18 17.94
C ARG A 99 4.14 -15.90 17.20
N THR A 100 4.08 -15.80 15.86
CA THR A 100 5.25 -15.45 15.03
C THR A 100 4.84 -14.55 13.88
N ASN A 101 5.78 -13.76 13.36
CA ASN A 101 5.55 -12.96 12.16
C ASN A 101 5.20 -13.83 10.94
N GLN A 102 5.75 -15.04 10.83
CA GLN A 102 5.43 -15.95 9.73
C GLN A 102 3.94 -16.34 9.73
N ILE A 103 3.39 -16.72 10.89
CA ILE A 103 1.97 -17.08 11.01
C ILE A 103 1.06 -15.90 10.62
N GLN A 104 1.42 -14.69 11.07
CA GLN A 104 0.66 -13.48 10.73
C GLN A 104 0.67 -13.23 9.21
N ARG A 105 1.84 -13.37 8.56
CA ARG A 105 1.97 -13.26 7.10
C ARG A 105 1.17 -14.34 6.37
N ASP A 106 1.25 -15.59 6.83
CA ASP A 106 0.51 -16.70 6.22
C ASP A 106 -1.00 -16.44 6.24
N ILE A 107 -1.52 -15.91 7.37
CA ILE A 107 -2.92 -15.50 7.51
C ILE A 107 -3.27 -14.38 6.51
N GLN A 108 -2.45 -13.35 6.43
CA GLN A 108 -2.69 -12.21 5.54
C GLN A 108 -2.69 -12.64 4.06
N TYR A 109 -1.72 -13.46 3.66
CA TYR A 109 -1.65 -14.02 2.32
C TYR A 109 -2.79 -15.00 2.03
N ALA A 110 -3.21 -15.81 3.00
CA ALA A 110 -4.38 -16.68 2.84
C ALA A 110 -5.64 -15.87 2.53
N ARG A 111 -5.87 -14.77 3.26
CA ARG A 111 -7.00 -13.85 3.01
C ARG A 111 -6.91 -13.18 1.64
N TRP A 112 -5.73 -12.70 1.28
CA TRP A 112 -5.48 -12.10 -0.03
C TRP A 112 -5.73 -13.09 -1.16
N ASN A 113 -5.18 -14.29 -1.07
CA ASN A 113 -5.36 -15.35 -2.06
C ASN A 113 -6.82 -15.79 -2.14
N TRP A 114 -7.52 -15.87 -1.00
CA TRP A 114 -8.95 -16.13 -0.99
C TRP A 114 -9.72 -15.06 -1.76
N ALA A 115 -9.44 -13.76 -1.54
CA ALA A 115 -10.10 -12.68 -2.27
C ALA A 115 -9.87 -12.81 -3.79
N ASN A 116 -8.63 -13.07 -4.20
CA ASN A 116 -8.25 -13.23 -5.62
C ASN A 116 -8.92 -14.43 -6.28
N ASN A 117 -9.07 -15.54 -5.55
CA ASN A 117 -9.65 -16.78 -6.08
C ASN A 117 -11.19 -16.80 -6.02
N ASN A 118 -11.80 -15.87 -5.27
CA ASN A 118 -13.25 -15.81 -5.04
C ASN A 118 -13.78 -14.38 -5.29
N ILE A 119 -13.40 -13.77 -6.43
CA ILE A 119 -13.74 -12.38 -6.77
C ILE A 119 -15.24 -12.09 -6.64
N ASN A 120 -16.11 -13.01 -7.08
CA ASN A 120 -17.56 -12.83 -7.01
C ASN A 120 -18.04 -12.68 -5.56
N ASP A 121 -17.60 -13.59 -4.68
CA ASP A 121 -17.99 -13.56 -3.27
C ASP A 121 -17.37 -12.35 -2.58
N TYR A 122 -16.11 -12.05 -2.85
CA TYR A 122 -15.43 -10.87 -2.31
C TYR A 122 -16.13 -9.55 -2.67
N VAL A 123 -16.53 -9.36 -3.94
CA VAL A 123 -17.29 -8.18 -4.35
C VAL A 123 -18.65 -8.13 -3.66
N ASN A 124 -19.33 -9.26 -3.52
CA ASN A 124 -20.60 -9.31 -2.78
C ASN A 124 -20.42 -9.04 -1.28
N MET A 125 -19.29 -9.43 -0.68
CA MET A 125 -18.95 -9.05 0.70
C MET A 125 -18.82 -7.54 0.85
N LEU A 126 -18.19 -6.86 -0.12
CA LEU A 126 -18.09 -5.40 -0.15
C LEU A 126 -19.47 -4.74 -0.31
N ARG A 127 -20.29 -5.19 -1.28
CA ARG A 127 -21.66 -4.69 -1.51
C ARG A 127 -22.52 -4.81 -0.27
N LEU A 128 -22.55 -5.99 0.36
CA LEU A 128 -23.33 -6.25 1.57
C LEU A 128 -22.81 -5.49 2.79
N SER A 129 -21.59 -4.94 2.72
CA SER A 129 -21.03 -4.04 3.73
C SER A 129 -21.26 -2.56 3.40
N GLY A 130 -22.02 -2.25 2.35
CA GLY A 130 -22.45 -0.89 1.98
C GLY A 130 -21.54 -0.18 0.99
N HIS A 131 -20.59 -0.87 0.37
CA HIS A 131 -19.74 -0.27 -0.68
C HIS A 131 -20.47 -0.29 -2.03
N PRO A 132 -20.62 0.86 -2.72
CA PRO A 132 -21.24 0.91 -4.04
C PRO A 132 -20.31 0.34 -5.12
N ASP A 133 -20.89 -0.24 -6.16
CA ASP A 133 -20.16 -0.88 -7.27
C ASP A 133 -19.12 0.04 -7.93
N GLU A 134 -19.46 1.33 -8.09
CA GLU A 134 -18.53 2.34 -8.63
C GLU A 134 -17.26 2.43 -7.79
N ASN A 135 -17.39 2.44 -6.46
CA ASN A 135 -16.23 2.55 -5.58
C ASN A 135 -15.41 1.26 -5.57
N ILE A 136 -16.07 0.10 -5.63
CA ILE A 136 -15.41 -1.21 -5.75
C ILE A 136 -14.62 -1.26 -7.07
N GLN A 137 -15.21 -0.81 -8.17
CA GLN A 137 -14.54 -0.75 -9.48
C GLN A 137 -13.34 0.20 -9.43
N ALA A 138 -13.49 1.37 -8.82
CA ALA A 138 -12.41 2.33 -8.67
C ALA A 138 -11.22 1.78 -7.87
N MET A 139 -11.47 0.94 -6.86
CA MET A 139 -10.41 0.23 -6.12
C MET A 139 -9.60 -0.71 -7.00
N PHE A 140 -10.25 -1.49 -7.86
CA PHE A 140 -9.54 -2.32 -8.83
C PHE A 140 -8.70 -1.48 -9.81
N HIS A 141 -9.03 -0.19 -9.99
CA HIS A 141 -8.27 0.75 -10.81
C HIS A 141 -7.27 1.62 -10.02
N GLY A 142 -7.13 1.41 -8.71
CA GLY A 142 -6.10 2.04 -7.88
C GLY A 142 -6.56 3.19 -6.98
N ARG A 143 -7.86 3.50 -6.93
CA ARG A 143 -8.42 4.43 -5.93
C ARG A 143 -8.78 3.66 -4.64
N PRO A 144 -8.11 3.90 -3.50
CA PRO A 144 -8.45 3.21 -2.26
C PRO A 144 -9.94 3.33 -1.88
N MET A 145 -10.53 2.28 -1.31
CA MET A 145 -11.97 2.23 -0.97
C MET A 145 -12.42 3.33 0.01
N CYS A 146 -11.51 3.94 0.78
CA CYS A 146 -11.84 5.07 1.64
C CYS A 146 -12.20 6.36 0.89
N PHE A 147 -11.95 6.43 -0.43
CA PHE A 147 -12.30 7.58 -1.27
C PHE A 147 -13.52 7.27 -2.14
N ASN A 148 -14.70 7.74 -1.70
CA ASN A 148 -15.91 7.64 -2.52
C ASN A 148 -15.93 8.65 -3.67
N ASP A 149 -15.23 9.78 -3.54
CA ASP A 149 -15.17 10.86 -4.51
C ASP A 149 -13.80 10.87 -5.21
N GLU A 150 -13.82 10.76 -6.54
CA GLU A 150 -12.62 10.85 -7.37
C GLU A 150 -11.93 12.20 -7.26
N HIS A 151 -12.70 13.28 -7.16
CA HIS A 151 -12.15 14.64 -7.07
C HIS A 151 -11.30 14.80 -5.80
N ILE A 152 -11.81 14.34 -4.65
CA ILE A 152 -11.05 14.38 -3.38
C ILE A 152 -9.79 13.53 -3.48
N PHE A 153 -9.85 12.36 -4.13
CA PHE A 153 -8.69 11.51 -4.33
C PHE A 153 -7.63 12.18 -5.20
N LEU A 154 -8.03 12.80 -6.32
CA LEU A 154 -7.12 13.53 -7.21
C LEU A 154 -6.51 14.77 -6.53
N GLU A 155 -7.30 15.51 -5.74
CA GLU A 155 -6.81 16.62 -4.92
C GLU A 155 -5.75 16.15 -3.93
N LEU A 156 -6.00 15.00 -3.27
CA LEU A 156 -5.03 14.39 -2.36
C LEU A 156 -3.74 14.00 -3.09
N LEU A 157 -3.82 13.36 -4.26
CA LEU A 157 -2.64 13.01 -5.04
C LEU A 157 -1.82 14.24 -5.43
N SER A 158 -2.48 15.33 -5.82
CA SER A 158 -1.82 16.61 -6.11
C SER A 158 -1.14 17.19 -4.87
N ALA A 159 -1.81 17.15 -3.72
CA ALA A 159 -1.25 17.64 -2.46
C ALA A 159 -0.08 16.77 -1.98
N LEU A 160 -0.16 15.45 -2.13
CA LEU A 160 0.93 14.51 -1.85
C LEU A 160 2.13 14.77 -2.76
N LYS A 161 1.92 15.06 -4.05
CA LYS A 161 3.00 15.42 -4.98
C LYS A 161 3.77 16.64 -4.48
N LYS A 162 3.07 17.67 -4.03
CA LYS A 162 3.71 18.86 -3.43
C LYS A 162 4.44 18.50 -2.13
N LEU A 163 3.79 17.73 -1.25
CA LEU A 163 4.38 17.29 0.02
C LEU A 163 5.68 16.51 -0.19
N ALA A 164 5.79 15.68 -1.23
CA ALA A 164 7.03 14.98 -1.55
C ALA A 164 8.18 15.96 -1.77
N CYS A 165 7.98 16.98 -2.61
CA CYS A 165 8.99 18.01 -2.86
C CYS A 165 9.37 18.79 -1.59
N ASP A 166 8.38 19.12 -0.76
CA ASP A 166 8.61 19.84 0.49
C ASP A 166 9.42 18.99 1.48
N ILE A 167 9.15 17.69 1.60
CA ILE A 167 9.93 16.75 2.42
C ILE A 167 11.37 16.63 1.89
N GLU A 168 11.56 16.47 0.57
CA GLU A 168 12.90 16.39 -0.02
C GLU A 168 13.71 17.66 0.29
N SER A 169 13.08 18.83 0.22
CA SER A 169 13.71 20.11 0.53
C SER A 169 14.04 20.28 2.01
N GLU A 170 13.13 19.93 2.94
CA GLU A 170 13.34 20.10 4.38
C GLU A 170 14.28 19.05 4.99
N MET A 171 14.19 17.81 4.51
CA MET A 171 14.86 16.67 5.12
C MET A 171 16.14 16.24 4.39
N GLY A 172 16.31 16.68 3.13
CA GLY A 172 17.36 16.17 2.25
C GLY A 172 17.19 14.69 1.89
N TRP A 173 15.99 14.13 2.13
CA TRP A 173 15.61 12.79 1.69
C TRP A 173 15.49 12.77 0.16
N LYS A 174 15.51 11.57 -0.42
CA LYS A 174 15.36 11.37 -1.86
C LYS A 174 14.27 10.37 -2.15
N ASN A 175 13.73 10.43 -3.37
CA ASN A 175 12.75 9.46 -3.86
C ASN A 175 11.52 9.38 -2.95
N VAL A 176 11.06 10.53 -2.44
CA VAL A 176 9.91 10.56 -1.54
C VAL A 176 8.65 10.15 -2.29
N GLY A 177 8.01 9.09 -1.81
CA GLY A 177 6.75 8.58 -2.34
C GLY A 177 5.80 8.17 -1.22
N PHE A 178 4.56 7.83 -1.60
CA PHE A 178 3.51 7.47 -0.66
C PHE A 178 2.88 6.13 -1.02
N ILE A 179 2.56 5.36 0.02
CA ILE A 179 1.88 4.07 -0.08
C ILE A 179 0.60 4.17 0.74
N PHE A 180 -0.55 4.02 0.09
CA PHE A 180 -1.79 3.78 0.79
C PHE A 180 -1.76 2.37 1.38
N ALA A 181 -2.05 2.28 2.67
CA ALA A 181 -1.91 1.08 3.46
C ALA A 181 -3.20 0.72 4.19
N GLY A 182 -3.17 -0.42 4.87
CA GLY A 182 -4.24 -0.82 5.75
C GLY A 182 -5.49 -1.28 5.02
N SER A 183 -6.57 -1.35 5.79
CA SER A 183 -7.82 -1.97 5.32
C SER A 183 -8.65 -1.06 4.43
N SER A 184 -8.38 0.24 4.44
CA SER A 184 -9.02 1.24 3.59
C SER A 184 -8.68 1.08 2.11
N VAL A 185 -7.63 0.33 1.77
CA VAL A 185 -7.24 0.10 0.39
C VAL A 185 -8.12 -0.97 -0.28
N PRO A 186 -8.06 -2.26 0.10
CA PRO A 186 -8.92 -3.28 -0.50
C PRO A 186 -10.26 -3.46 0.24
N GLY A 187 -10.58 -2.60 1.20
CA GLY A 187 -11.85 -2.71 1.95
C GLY A 187 -11.91 -3.84 2.98
N PHE A 188 -10.81 -4.49 3.36
CA PHE A 188 -10.83 -5.53 4.40
C PHE A 188 -9.57 -5.53 5.28
N SER A 189 -9.70 -6.04 6.52
CA SER A 189 -8.61 -6.01 7.49
C SER A 189 -7.59 -7.14 7.34
N GLN A 190 -6.33 -6.76 7.36
CA GLN A 190 -5.17 -7.66 7.44
C GLN A 190 -4.70 -7.91 8.88
N ASN A 191 -5.42 -7.41 9.89
CA ASN A 191 -5.11 -7.73 11.28
C ASN A 191 -5.49 -9.21 11.56
N PRO A 192 -4.54 -10.07 11.93
CA PRO A 192 -4.81 -11.49 12.18
C PRO A 192 -5.87 -11.75 13.27
N LEU A 193 -6.06 -10.81 14.19
CA LEU A 193 -7.02 -10.92 15.30
C LEU A 193 -8.47 -10.58 14.90
N LYS A 194 -8.70 -10.04 13.71
CA LYS A 194 -10.04 -9.62 13.27
C LYS A 194 -10.63 -10.65 12.30
N GLY A 195 -11.92 -10.95 12.47
CA GLY A 195 -12.66 -11.82 11.56
C GLY A 195 -12.16 -13.27 11.51
N PHE A 196 -12.58 -13.97 10.46
CA PHE A 196 -12.17 -15.34 10.16
C PHE A 196 -10.69 -15.41 9.83
N ARG A 197 -10.08 -16.57 10.11
CA ARG A 197 -8.64 -16.75 9.97
C ARG A 197 -8.19 -16.50 8.52
N ASN A 198 -8.72 -17.28 7.58
CA ASN A 198 -8.20 -17.32 6.21
C ASN A 198 -9.09 -16.62 5.17
N VAL A 199 -10.18 -15.99 5.61
CA VAL A 199 -11.15 -15.28 4.76
C VAL A 199 -11.10 -13.78 5.14
N PRO A 200 -11.15 -12.85 4.17
CA PRO A 200 -11.12 -11.40 4.41
C PRO A 200 -12.42 -10.86 5.01
N SER A 201 -12.94 -11.50 6.06
CA SER A 201 -14.31 -11.33 6.53
C SER A 201 -14.58 -10.03 7.29
N LYS A 202 -13.53 -9.36 7.78
CA LYS A 202 -13.65 -8.07 8.45
C LYS A 202 -13.58 -6.95 7.41
N ILE A 203 -14.70 -6.67 6.79
CA ILE A 203 -14.86 -5.58 5.81
C ILE A 203 -14.85 -4.23 6.52
N THR A 204 -14.21 -3.23 5.91
CA THR A 204 -14.14 -1.88 6.46
C THR A 204 -15.44 -1.12 6.25
N SER A 205 -15.69 -0.17 7.15
CA SER A 205 -16.81 0.75 7.00
C SER A 205 -16.45 1.87 6.04
N ILE A 206 -17.37 2.20 5.13
CA ILE A 206 -17.29 3.36 4.23
C ILE A 206 -17.12 4.71 4.93
N THR A 207 -17.57 4.85 6.19
CA THR A 207 -17.62 6.15 6.89
C THR A 207 -16.65 6.26 8.05
N LYS A 208 -16.00 5.16 8.44
CA LYS A 208 -15.16 5.11 9.65
C LYS A 208 -13.75 4.62 9.41
N SER A 209 -13.37 4.37 8.15
CA SER A 209 -12.04 3.87 7.85
C SER A 209 -11.07 5.03 7.71
N ASP A 210 -10.11 5.09 8.63
CA ASP A 210 -8.94 5.97 8.54
C ASP A 210 -8.19 5.75 7.21
N VAL A 211 -7.58 6.82 6.72
CA VAL A 211 -6.62 6.76 5.61
C VAL A 211 -5.22 6.55 6.19
N ASP A 212 -4.64 5.39 5.97
CA ASP A 212 -3.27 5.08 6.37
C ASP A 212 -2.32 5.35 5.20
N ILE A 213 -1.36 6.26 5.39
CA ILE A 213 -0.34 6.57 4.39
C ILE A 213 1.05 6.27 4.96
N CYS A 214 1.83 5.46 4.25
CA CYS A 214 3.25 5.28 4.54
C CYS A 214 4.09 6.16 3.60
N ILE A 215 4.92 7.05 4.17
CA ILE A 215 5.93 7.80 3.43
C ILE A 215 7.15 6.90 3.24
N SER A 216 7.51 6.70 1.97
CA SER A 216 8.61 5.85 1.50
C SER A 216 9.70 6.77 0.97
N ALA A 217 10.91 6.73 1.53
CA ALA A 217 12.00 7.60 1.06
C ALA A 217 13.38 7.03 1.36
N ASP A 218 14.38 7.48 0.60
CA ASP A 218 15.79 7.25 0.91
C ASP A 218 16.24 8.21 2.02
N GLY A 219 16.70 7.66 3.14
CA GLY A 219 17.18 8.43 4.29
C GLY A 219 16.31 8.30 5.55
N VAL A 220 15.20 7.57 5.48
CA VAL A 220 14.33 7.31 6.65
C VAL A 220 15.10 6.56 7.74
N ASN A 221 15.82 5.48 7.39
CA ASN A 221 16.58 4.72 8.38
C ASN A 221 17.73 5.54 8.97
N SER A 222 18.44 6.32 8.14
CA SER A 222 19.52 7.20 8.61
C SER A 222 19.00 8.25 9.59
N TRP A 223 17.84 8.83 9.30
CA TRP A 223 17.17 9.77 10.20
C TRP A 223 16.77 9.09 11.52
N GLN A 224 16.18 7.89 11.49
CA GLN A 224 15.82 7.15 12.72
C GLN A 224 17.05 6.84 13.59
N ILE A 225 18.15 6.39 12.98
CA ILE A 225 19.42 6.11 13.68
C ILE A 225 19.94 7.38 14.34
N LYS A 226 19.90 8.51 13.63
CA LYS A 226 20.31 9.81 14.17
C LYS A 226 19.47 10.21 15.39
N GLN A 227 18.13 10.15 15.28
CA GLN A 227 17.25 10.49 16.40
C GLN A 227 17.55 9.64 17.64
N LYS A 228 17.77 8.33 17.44
CA LYS A 228 18.16 7.40 18.50
C LYS A 228 19.51 7.76 19.12
N SER A 229 20.51 8.11 18.31
CA SER A 229 21.83 8.51 18.79
C SER A 229 21.82 9.82 19.58
N GLU A 230 20.86 10.70 19.30
CA GLU A 230 20.67 11.98 20.00
C GLU A 230 19.85 11.85 21.29
N GLY A 231 19.46 10.63 21.68
CA GLY A 231 18.67 10.38 22.90
C GLY A 231 17.25 10.94 22.85
N LYS A 232 16.78 11.37 21.66
CA LYS A 232 15.36 11.64 21.45
C LYS A 232 14.61 10.32 21.51
N GLU A 233 13.45 10.31 22.16
CA GLU A 233 12.64 9.09 22.27
C GLU A 233 12.53 8.42 20.89
N GLU A 234 12.81 7.11 20.84
CA GLU A 234 12.61 6.33 19.62
C GLU A 234 11.21 6.62 19.07
N PRO A 235 10.97 6.53 17.74
CA PRO A 235 9.60 6.40 17.27
C PRO A 235 8.98 5.24 18.04
N LYS A 236 8.08 5.57 18.98
CA LYS A 236 7.59 4.65 20.03
C LYS A 236 6.91 3.42 19.45
N HIS A 237 6.56 3.48 18.17
CA HIS A 237 5.86 2.45 17.45
C HIS A 237 6.65 2.06 16.19
N LEU A 238 7.45 0.99 16.31
CA LEU A 238 7.80 0.16 15.17
C LEU A 238 6.61 -0.76 14.89
N PHE A 239 5.99 -0.59 13.73
CA PHE A 239 4.93 -1.43 13.23
C PHE A 239 5.54 -2.48 12.31
N PRO A 240 5.54 -3.77 12.70
CA PRO A 240 5.89 -4.83 11.77
C PRO A 240 4.96 -4.75 10.56
N THR A 241 5.54 -4.79 9.37
CA THR A 241 4.79 -4.84 8.12
C THR A 241 5.16 -6.08 7.32
N THR A 242 4.27 -6.50 6.45
CA THR A 242 4.49 -7.61 5.53
C THR A 242 4.93 -7.06 4.20
N CYS A 243 6.04 -7.55 3.66
CA CYS A 243 6.55 -7.14 2.36
C CYS A 243 6.29 -8.23 1.32
N SER A 244 6.64 -9.48 1.68
CA SER A 244 6.34 -10.68 0.90
C SER A 244 5.84 -11.80 1.83
N ILE A 245 5.52 -12.98 1.30
CA ILE A 245 5.14 -14.12 2.14
C ILE A 245 6.32 -14.59 3.03
N GLN A 246 7.56 -14.41 2.58
CA GLN A 246 8.77 -14.76 3.33
C GLN A 246 9.35 -13.60 4.13
N VAL A 247 9.08 -12.35 3.73
CA VAL A 247 9.79 -11.16 4.24
C VAL A 247 8.84 -10.23 4.99
N SER A 248 9.27 -9.82 6.19
CA SER A 248 8.70 -8.69 6.91
C SER A 248 9.62 -7.49 6.85
N GLY A 249 9.01 -6.31 6.93
CA GLY A 249 9.67 -5.04 7.16
C GLY A 249 9.20 -4.41 8.46
N SER A 250 9.63 -3.17 8.66
CA SER A 250 9.15 -2.32 9.73
C SER A 250 8.80 -0.95 9.17
N ARG A 251 7.69 -0.40 9.63
CA ARG A 251 7.35 1.02 9.47
C ARG A 251 7.46 1.70 10.82
N CYS A 252 7.99 2.91 10.88
CA CYS A 252 7.92 3.68 12.11
C CYS A 252 6.70 4.61 12.08
N GLY A 253 6.13 4.90 13.25
CA GLY A 253 5.16 5.98 13.43
C GLY A 253 5.66 6.99 14.45
N LEU A 254 5.07 8.20 14.40
CA LEU A 254 5.36 9.29 15.32
C LEU A 254 4.05 9.80 15.92
N ASN A 255 4.09 10.17 17.21
CA ASN A 255 2.96 10.83 17.86
C ASN A 255 2.86 12.31 17.50
N ASP A 256 4.03 12.95 17.30
CA ASP A 256 4.14 14.35 16.91
C ASP A 256 4.89 14.45 15.58
N LEU A 257 4.14 14.78 14.53
CA LEU A 257 4.66 14.91 13.17
C LEU A 257 5.61 16.11 13.01
N ASN A 258 5.59 17.09 13.92
CA ASN A 258 6.55 18.19 13.91
C ASN A 258 7.98 17.71 14.16
N GLN A 259 8.15 16.56 14.81
CA GLN A 259 9.47 15.94 15.00
C GLN A 259 10.08 15.43 13.69
N LEU A 260 9.25 15.18 12.68
CA LEU A 260 9.71 14.84 11.35
C LEU A 260 10.10 16.10 10.59
N CYS A 261 9.11 16.87 10.15
CA CYS A 261 9.30 18.14 9.46
C CYS A 261 8.01 18.96 9.52
N SER A 262 8.12 20.26 9.22
CA SER A 262 7.00 21.19 9.33
C SER A 262 5.93 20.93 8.27
N SER A 263 6.33 20.57 7.05
CA SER A 263 5.39 20.29 5.95
C SER A 263 4.50 19.08 6.20
N VAL A 264 5.01 17.98 6.79
CA VAL A 264 4.16 16.81 7.11
C VAL A 264 3.14 17.14 8.19
N SER A 265 3.53 17.92 9.19
CA SER A 265 2.62 18.38 10.24
C SER A 265 1.51 19.29 9.69
N ALA A 266 1.87 20.28 8.87
CA ALA A 266 0.91 21.18 8.23
C ALA A 266 -0.06 20.41 7.30
N PHE A 267 0.47 19.49 6.49
CA PHE A 267 -0.34 18.65 5.62
C PHE A 267 -1.32 17.80 6.44
N HIS A 268 -0.86 17.18 7.52
CA HIS A 268 -1.71 16.34 8.38
C HIS A 268 -2.86 17.15 8.98
N ALA A 269 -2.58 18.36 9.48
CA ALA A 269 -3.59 19.24 10.05
C ALA A 269 -4.67 19.63 9.01
N GLU A 270 -4.28 19.89 7.76
CA GLU A 270 -5.22 20.19 6.68
C GLU A 270 -6.07 18.97 6.31
N TRP A 271 -5.42 17.83 6.07
CA TRP A 271 -6.07 16.66 5.45
C TRP A 271 -6.82 15.78 6.43
N LYS A 272 -6.43 15.75 7.70
CA LYS A 272 -7.15 14.95 8.71
C LYS A 272 -8.63 15.37 8.82
N GLU A 273 -8.93 16.65 8.66
CA GLU A 273 -10.31 17.17 8.72
C GLU A 273 -11.08 16.94 7.40
N LYS A 274 -10.38 16.93 6.26
CA LYS A 274 -10.97 16.64 4.94
C LYS A 274 -11.34 15.16 4.78
N LEU A 275 -10.67 14.27 5.51
CA LEU A 275 -10.84 12.82 5.41
C LEU A 275 -11.72 12.32 6.56
N ALA A 276 -12.92 11.81 6.25
CA ALA A 276 -13.93 11.47 7.25
C ALA A 276 -13.48 10.45 8.32
N GLY A 277 -12.61 9.50 7.95
CA GLY A 277 -12.01 8.55 8.90
C GLY A 277 -10.75 9.06 9.60
N GLY A 278 -10.26 10.25 9.26
CA GLY A 278 -8.96 10.75 9.68
C GLY A 278 -7.79 10.25 8.82
N LEU A 279 -6.59 10.68 9.21
CA LEU A 279 -5.35 10.44 8.50
C LEU A 279 -4.27 9.98 9.47
N GLN A 280 -3.57 8.90 9.13
CA GLN A 280 -2.43 8.39 9.88
C GLN A 280 -1.20 8.25 8.99
N PHE A 281 -0.04 8.63 9.53
CA PHE A 281 1.24 8.48 8.83
C PHE A 281 2.13 7.43 9.49
N THR A 282 2.80 6.68 8.63
CA THR A 282 3.97 5.87 8.98
C THR A 282 5.09 6.13 7.98
N PHE A 283 6.30 5.64 8.25
CA PHE A 283 7.48 5.92 7.43
C PHE A 283 8.33 4.65 7.25
N CYS A 284 8.86 4.44 6.05
CA CYS A 284 9.82 3.37 5.78
C CYS A 284 10.85 3.77 4.70
N GLU A 285 11.95 3.01 4.65
CA GLU A 285 12.94 3.15 3.58
C GLU A 285 12.34 2.81 2.20
N ASP A 286 12.74 3.51 1.14
CA ASP A 286 12.16 3.29 -0.19
C ASP A 286 12.44 1.90 -0.79
N GLY A 287 13.56 1.29 -0.38
CA GLY A 287 13.92 -0.07 -0.78
C GLY A 287 12.91 -1.13 -0.35
N LEU A 288 12.03 -0.82 0.60
CA LEU A 288 11.06 -1.77 1.15
C LEU A 288 9.96 -2.11 0.13
N ASP A 289 9.79 -3.42 -0.11
CA ASP A 289 8.68 -3.91 -0.92
C ASP A 289 7.36 -3.77 -0.16
N ILE A 290 6.27 -3.59 -0.93
CA ILE A 290 4.91 -3.47 -0.39
C ILE A 290 4.13 -4.76 -0.68
N PRO A 291 3.23 -5.18 0.23
CA PRO A 291 2.42 -6.36 0.02
C PRO A 291 1.36 -6.11 -1.07
N PRO A 292 0.79 -7.18 -1.66
CA PRO A 292 -0.05 -7.06 -2.85
C PRO A 292 -1.41 -6.36 -2.62
N TRP A 293 -1.83 -6.18 -1.36
CA TRP A 293 -3.07 -5.50 -0.98
C TRP A 293 -2.93 -3.99 -0.74
N GLU A 294 -1.72 -3.45 -0.81
CA GLU A 294 -1.47 -2.02 -0.70
C GLU A 294 -1.30 -1.37 -2.08
N ALA A 295 -1.33 -0.03 -2.13
CA ALA A 295 -1.26 0.70 -3.39
C ALA A 295 -0.33 1.90 -3.26
N ARG A 296 0.53 2.14 -4.26
CA ARG A 296 1.33 3.38 -4.30
C ARG A 296 0.51 4.53 -4.84
N ALA A 297 0.73 5.73 -4.30
CA ALA A 297 0.16 6.94 -4.85
C ALA A 297 0.81 7.24 -6.21
N ASN A 298 0.00 7.34 -7.27
CA ASN A 298 0.49 7.77 -8.57
C ASN A 298 0.62 9.30 -8.60
N LEU A 299 1.83 9.80 -8.37
CA LEU A 299 2.10 11.23 -8.36
C LEU A 299 2.37 11.83 -9.76
N GLY A 300 2.36 11.01 -10.81
CA GLY A 300 2.72 11.44 -12.16
C GLY A 300 4.09 12.14 -12.20
N LEU A 301 5.05 11.64 -11.39
CA LEU A 301 6.43 12.10 -11.40
C LEU A 301 7.15 11.33 -12.52
N VAL A 302 7.40 12.04 -13.63
CA VAL A 302 8.29 11.62 -14.72
C VAL A 302 9.45 12.60 -14.74
#